data_AF-A0A950Z587-F1
#
_entry.id   AF-A0A950Z587-F1
#
_cell.length_a   1.000
_cell.length_b   1.000
_cell.length_c   1.000
_cell.angle_alpha   90.00
_cell.angle_beta   90.00
_cell.angle_gamma   90.00
#
_symmetry.space_group_name_H-M   'P 1'
#
loop_
_entity.id
_entity.type
_entity.pdbx_description
1 polymer ?
#
loop_
_entity_poly.entity_id
_entity_poly.type
_entity_poly.pdbx_seq_one_letter_code
_entity_poly.pdbx_strand_id
1 'polypeptide(L)'
;MSTPAQLNANRANAKLSTGLRTPEGKSNSSLNAVKTGLTGRTVLLPSDDLAAYQAHVDRFIVAHQPATDHERALVQSIADTEWRLLRIPTLEAGIYALGRIEFAAEFASEQDPAIRAALIEART
;
A
#
# COMPACT_ATOMS: atom_id res chain seq x y z
N MET A 1 11.87 -26.87 18.55
CA MET A 1 13.30 -26.84 18.16
C MET A 1 13.45 -27.50 16.80
N SER A 2 14.28 -26.95 15.91
CA SER A 2 14.48 -27.51 14.56
C SER A 2 15.32 -28.78 14.60
N THR A 3 14.97 -29.76 13.77
CA THR A 3 15.68 -31.05 13.72
C THR A 3 17.01 -30.94 12.97
N PRO A 4 17.95 -31.89 13.16
CA PRO A 4 19.22 -31.91 12.43
C PRO A 4 19.04 -31.94 10.90
N ALA A 5 18.01 -32.63 10.41
CA ALA A 5 17.65 -32.67 9.00
C ALA A 5 17.19 -31.29 8.49
N GLN A 6 16.36 -30.58 9.27
CA GLN A 6 15.93 -29.22 8.95
C GLN A 6 17.12 -28.24 8.93
N LEU A 7 18.07 -28.37 9.85
CA LEU A 7 19.27 -27.52 9.89
C LEU A 7 20.18 -27.72 8.66
N ASN A 8 20.37 -28.97 8.23
CA ASN A 8 21.17 -29.27 7.04
C ASN A 8 20.51 -28.78 5.75
N ALA A 9 19.18 -28.95 5.64
CA ALA A 9 18.41 -28.42 4.52
C ALA A 9 18.48 -26.89 4.47
N ASN A 10 18.33 -26.20 5.60
CA ASN A 10 18.43 -24.74 5.68
C ASN A 10 19.82 -24.23 5.28
N ARG A 11 20.90 -24.92 5.68
CA ARG A 11 22.28 -24.59 5.27
C ARG A 11 22.52 -24.78 3.77
N ALA A 12 21.94 -25.82 3.16
CA ALA A 12 22.03 -26.04 1.73
C ALA A 12 21.26 -24.96 0.95
N ASN A 13 20.02 -24.66 1.36
CA ASN A 13 19.19 -23.62 0.76
C ASN A 13 19.81 -22.22 0.90
N ALA A 14 20.47 -21.93 2.03
CA ALA A 14 21.16 -20.66 2.24
C ALA A 14 22.32 -20.41 1.25
N LYS A 15 22.96 -21.47 0.73
CA LYS A 15 23.99 -21.35 -0.31
C LYS A 15 23.40 -21.01 -1.69
N LEU A 16 22.13 -21.34 -1.93
CA LEU A 16 21.39 -21.05 -3.15
C LEU A 16 20.70 -19.67 -3.08
N SER A 17 20.37 -19.19 -1.89
CA SER A 17 19.79 -17.88 -1.66
C SER A 17 20.87 -16.80 -1.63
N THR A 18 21.11 -16.16 -2.78
CA THR A 18 22.09 -15.08 -2.90
C THR A 18 21.53 -13.71 -2.50
N GLY A 19 20.24 -13.62 -2.18
CA GLY A 19 19.55 -12.36 -1.90
C GLY A 19 19.60 -11.39 -3.09
N LEU A 20 18.97 -10.23 -2.92
CA LEU A 20 18.98 -9.19 -3.95
C LEU A 20 20.29 -8.40 -3.85
N ARG A 21 21.21 -8.68 -4.77
CA ARG A 21 22.59 -8.15 -4.75
C ARG A 21 22.75 -6.85 -5.52
N THR A 22 21.86 -6.58 -6.47
CA THR A 22 21.92 -5.38 -7.31
C THR A 22 21.11 -4.23 -6.70
N PRO A 23 21.49 -2.97 -6.95
CA PRO A 23 20.68 -1.80 -6.58
C PRO A 23 19.24 -1.89 -7.09
N GLU A 24 19.06 -2.38 -8.31
CA GLU A 24 17.76 -2.56 -8.96
C GLU A 24 16.94 -3.62 -8.23
N GLY A 25 17.56 -4.75 -7.87
CA GLY A 25 16.90 -5.82 -7.12
C GLY A 25 16.48 -5.36 -5.72
N LYS A 26 17.33 -4.58 -5.04
CA LYS A 26 17.00 -3.97 -3.75
C LYS A 26 15.88 -2.94 -3.86
N SER A 27 15.87 -2.12 -4.91
CA SER A 27 14.80 -1.15 -5.19
C SER A 27 13.45 -1.87 -5.35
N ASN A 28 13.41 -2.88 -6.22
CA ASN A 28 12.20 -3.67 -6.47
C ASN A 28 11.68 -4.35 -5.20
N SER A 29 12.57 -4.90 -4.37
CA SER A 29 12.14 -5.51 -3.11
C SER A 29 11.79 -4.52 -2.01
N SER A 30 12.29 -3.28 -2.06
CA SER A 30 11.87 -2.26 -1.09
C SER A 30 10.40 -1.91 -1.28
N LEU A 31 9.89 -1.99 -2.52
CA LEU A 31 8.49 -1.81 -2.85
C LEU A 31 7.60 -2.93 -2.30
N ASN A 32 8.12 -4.15 -2.10
CA ASN A 32 7.35 -5.25 -1.50
C ASN A 32 6.94 -4.99 -0.03
N ALA A 33 7.64 -4.10 0.66
CA ALA A 33 7.29 -3.70 2.04
C ALA A 33 6.22 -2.60 2.08
N VAL A 34 5.86 -2.01 0.94
CA VAL A 34 4.86 -0.95 0.85
C VAL A 34 3.47 -1.56 0.99
N LYS A 35 2.87 -1.43 2.19
CA LYS A 35 1.52 -1.92 2.46
C LYS A 35 0.43 -1.03 1.89
N THR A 36 0.55 0.29 2.11
CA THR A 36 -0.49 1.27 1.75
C THR A 36 -0.01 2.37 0.81
N GLY A 37 1.30 2.62 0.73
CA GLY A 37 1.88 3.70 -0.10
C GLY A 37 1.59 5.12 0.41
N LEU A 38 0.96 5.29 1.58
CA LEU A 38 0.51 6.60 2.06
C LEU A 38 1.67 7.47 2.57
N THR A 39 2.66 6.90 3.27
CA THR A 39 3.75 7.64 3.94
C THR A 39 5.13 7.45 3.31
N GLY A 40 5.20 6.83 2.12
CA GLY A 40 6.47 6.57 1.42
C GLY A 40 7.06 7.81 0.74
N ARG A 41 8.37 7.82 0.48
CA ARG A 41 9.03 8.92 -0.29
C ARG A 41 8.54 9.01 -1.73
N THR A 42 8.14 7.88 -2.32
CA THR A 42 7.61 7.83 -3.68
C THR A 42 6.12 8.15 -3.68
N VAL A 43 5.71 9.08 -4.54
CA VAL A 43 4.30 9.43 -4.72
C VAL A 43 3.62 8.38 -5.58
N LEU A 44 4.23 7.99 -6.70
CA LEU A 44 3.71 6.96 -7.61
C LEU A 44 4.05 5.54 -7.14
N LEU A 45 3.05 4.67 -7.16
CA LEU A 45 3.25 3.23 -7.03
C LEU A 45 3.42 2.59 -8.42
N PRO A 46 4.03 1.39 -8.54
CA PRO A 46 4.17 0.71 -9.82
C PRO A 46 2.84 0.44 -10.55
N SER A 47 1.73 0.41 -9.82
CA SER A 47 0.37 0.23 -10.34
C SER A 47 -0.28 1.52 -10.81
N ASP A 48 0.30 2.68 -10.52
CA ASP A 48 -0.30 3.97 -10.84
C ASP A 48 -0.10 4.32 -12.32
N ASP A 49 -1.09 4.98 -12.90
CA ASP A 49 -0.99 5.55 -14.24
C ASP A 49 -0.24 6.88 -14.19
N LEU A 50 0.96 6.89 -14.79
CA LEU A 50 1.82 8.07 -14.88
C LEU A 50 1.13 9.23 -15.62
N ALA A 51 0.37 8.95 -16.68
CA ALA A 51 -0.30 9.98 -17.45
C ALA A 51 -1.45 10.63 -16.65
N ALA A 52 -2.20 9.80 -15.91
CA ALA A 52 -3.25 10.29 -15.02
C ALA A 52 -2.68 11.17 -13.89
N TYR A 53 -1.53 10.79 -13.33
CA TYR A 53 -0.83 11.59 -12.33
C TYR A 53 -0.31 12.91 -12.90
N GLN A 54 0.29 12.90 -14.09
CA GLN A 54 0.75 14.13 -14.71
C GLN A 54 -0.41 15.10 -14.96
N ALA A 55 -1.52 14.60 -15.52
CA ALA A 55 -2.72 15.39 -15.71
C ALA A 55 -3.28 15.92 -14.38
N HIS A 56 -3.14 15.17 -13.29
CA HIS A 56 -3.50 15.62 -11.95
C HIS A 56 -2.65 16.80 -11.49
N VAL A 57 -1.34 16.69 -11.57
CA VAL A 57 -0.40 17.77 -11.21
C VAL A 57 -0.65 19.01 -12.08
N ASP A 58 -0.86 18.83 -13.37
CA ASP A 58 -1.10 19.94 -14.30
C ASP A 58 -2.36 20.74 -13.93
N ARG A 59 -3.43 20.07 -13.47
CA ARG A 59 -4.63 20.75 -12.96
C ARG A 59 -4.32 21.66 -11.78
N PHE A 60 -3.47 21.21 -10.86
CA PHE A 60 -3.05 22.02 -9.71
C PHE A 60 -2.22 23.23 -10.13
N ILE A 61 -1.27 23.04 -11.04
CA ILE A 61 -0.45 24.15 -11.56
C ILE A 61 -1.32 25.19 -12.26
N VAL A 62 -2.27 24.77 -13.10
CA VAL A 62 -3.20 25.68 -13.79
C VAL A 62 -4.10 26.41 -12.80
N ALA A 63 -4.62 25.72 -11.77
CA ALA A 63 -5.52 26.32 -10.79
C ALA A 63 -4.83 27.35 -9.89
N HIS A 64 -3.60 27.07 -9.47
CA HIS A 64 -2.90 27.90 -8.48
C HIS A 64 -1.96 28.95 -9.11
N GLN A 65 -1.57 28.80 -10.38
CA GLN A 65 -0.71 29.74 -11.12
C GLN A 65 0.54 30.18 -10.32
N PRO A 66 1.37 29.24 -9.83
CA PRO A 66 2.54 29.59 -9.02
C PRO A 66 3.56 30.40 -9.84
N ALA A 67 3.97 31.55 -9.32
CA ALA A 67 4.92 32.45 -9.96
C ALA A 67 6.37 32.07 -9.64
N THR A 68 6.64 31.64 -8.42
CA THR A 68 7.98 31.31 -7.93
C THR A 68 8.23 29.80 -7.83
N ASP A 69 9.49 29.39 -7.75
CA ASP A 69 9.85 27.98 -7.57
C ASP A 69 9.43 27.45 -6.21
N HIS A 70 9.41 28.32 -5.19
CA HIS A 70 8.89 27.97 -3.87
C HIS A 70 7.39 27.67 -3.93
N GLU A 71 6.61 28.51 -4.61
CA GLU A 71 5.18 28.27 -4.82
C GLU A 71 4.94 27.01 -5.66
N ARG A 72 5.75 26.76 -6.71
CA ARG A 72 5.67 25.51 -7.49
C ARG A 72 5.88 24.28 -6.61
N ALA A 73 6.88 24.32 -5.71
CA ALA A 73 7.13 23.22 -4.79
C ALA A 73 5.96 22.99 -3.81
N LEU A 74 5.33 24.06 -3.33
CA LEU A 74 4.15 23.97 -2.47
C LEU A 74 2.95 23.37 -3.22
N VAL A 75 2.68 23.84 -4.44
CA VAL A 75 1.58 23.32 -5.27
C VAL A 75 1.81 21.84 -5.61
N GLN A 76 3.04 21.45 -5.94
CA GLN A 76 3.41 20.04 -6.13
C GLN A 76 3.12 19.23 -4.86
N SER A 77 3.53 19.71 -3.69
CA SER A 77 3.28 19.02 -2.42
C SER A 77 1.78 18.82 -2.14
N ILE A 78 0.92 19.77 -2.53
CA ILE A 78 -0.53 19.64 -2.39
C ILE A 78 -1.04 18.56 -3.34
N ALA A 79 -0.66 18.62 -4.62
CA ALA A 79 -1.07 17.63 -5.62
C ALA A 79 -0.64 16.20 -5.22
N ASP A 80 0.60 16.04 -4.74
CA ASP A 80 1.15 14.76 -4.26
C ASP A 80 0.38 14.22 -3.06
N THR A 81 0.03 15.10 -2.13
CA THR A 81 -0.72 14.74 -0.93
C THR A 81 -2.12 14.28 -1.30
N GLU A 82 -2.83 15.03 -2.15
CA GLU A 82 -4.16 14.61 -2.60
C GLU A 82 -4.10 13.28 -3.35
N TRP A 83 -3.13 13.10 -4.24
CA TRP A 83 -2.94 11.83 -4.97
C TRP A 83 -2.80 10.63 -4.02
N ARG A 84 -2.12 10.82 -2.88
CA ARG A 84 -2.02 9.79 -1.84
C ARG A 84 -3.34 9.56 -1.12
N LEU A 85 -4.04 10.65 -0.75
CA LEU A 85 -5.31 10.58 -0.04
C LEU A 85 -6.40 9.90 -0.87
N LEU A 86 -6.40 10.10 -2.20
CA LEU A 86 -7.34 9.45 -3.11
C LEU A 86 -7.26 7.92 -3.12
N ARG A 87 -6.20 7.33 -2.55
CA ARG A 87 -6.09 5.87 -2.38
C ARG A 87 -6.83 5.33 -1.16
N ILE A 88 -7.07 6.18 -0.16
CA ILE A 88 -7.65 5.78 1.13
C ILE A 88 -8.97 5.01 0.94
N PRO A 89 -9.95 5.47 0.14
CA PRO A 89 -11.22 4.76 0.01
C PRO A 89 -11.06 3.33 -0.54
N THR A 90 -10.17 3.13 -1.50
CA THR A 90 -9.89 1.81 -2.08
C THR A 90 -9.19 0.91 -1.06
N LEU A 91 -8.25 1.46 -0.28
CA LEU A 91 -7.56 0.72 0.78
C LEU A 91 -8.53 0.31 1.90
N GLU A 92 -9.38 1.23 2.35
CA GLU A 92 -10.42 0.98 3.35
C GLU A 92 -11.39 -0.11 2.88
N ALA A 93 -11.88 -0.02 1.64
CA ALA A 93 -12.74 -1.05 1.06
C ALA A 93 -12.04 -2.43 1.04
N GLY A 94 -10.75 -2.48 0.71
CA GLY A 94 -9.95 -3.70 0.75
C GLY A 94 -9.80 -4.26 2.17
N ILE A 95 -9.56 -3.41 3.16
CA ILE A 95 -9.49 -3.78 4.58
C ILE A 95 -10.82 -4.39 5.04
N TYR A 96 -11.95 -3.73 4.79
CA TYR A 96 -13.27 -4.26 5.13
C TYR A 96 -13.60 -5.57 4.42
N ALA A 97 -13.24 -5.70 3.13
CA ALA A 97 -13.44 -6.95 2.39
C ALA A 97 -12.65 -8.11 3.01
N LEU A 98 -11.41 -7.87 3.43
CA LEU A 98 -10.58 -8.86 4.12
C LEU A 98 -11.17 -9.24 5.49
N GLY A 99 -11.56 -8.24 6.29
CA GLY A 99 -12.18 -8.46 7.59
C GLY A 99 -13.49 -9.26 7.50
N ARG A 100 -14.29 -9.03 6.45
CA ARG A 100 -15.49 -9.83 6.16
C ARG A 100 -15.20 -11.31 5.94
N ILE A 101 -14.05 -11.64 5.36
CA ILE A 101 -13.63 -13.04 5.15
C ILE A 101 -13.05 -13.62 6.44
N GLU A 102 -12.20 -12.84 7.14
CA GLU A 102 -11.48 -13.29 8.34
C GLU A 102 -12.41 -13.51 9.53
N PHE A 103 -13.34 -12.58 9.79
CA PHE A 103 -14.22 -12.61 10.96
C PHE A 103 -15.59 -13.24 10.70
N ALA A 104 -15.81 -13.83 9.51
CA ALA A 104 -17.08 -14.42 9.11
C ALA A 104 -17.62 -15.46 10.14
N ALA A 105 -16.73 -16.26 10.72
CA ALA A 105 -17.09 -17.31 11.66
C ALA A 105 -17.30 -16.81 13.10
N GLU A 106 -16.70 -15.68 13.49
CA GLU A 106 -16.70 -15.16 14.86
C GLU A 106 -18.10 -14.72 15.31
N PHE A 107 -18.91 -14.21 14.37
CA PHE A 107 -20.27 -13.72 14.61
C PHE A 107 -21.35 -14.60 13.95
N ALA A 108 -21.05 -15.87 13.71
CA ALA A 108 -21.98 -16.79 13.05
C ALA A 108 -23.28 -17.03 13.85
N SER A 109 -23.25 -16.80 15.16
CA SER A 109 -24.43 -16.91 16.04
C SER A 109 -25.38 -15.71 15.95
N GLU A 110 -24.96 -14.58 15.38
CA GLU A 110 -25.82 -13.43 15.16
C GLU A 110 -26.76 -13.71 13.97
N GLN A 111 -28.07 -13.61 14.25
CA GLN A 111 -29.14 -13.97 13.33
C GLN A 111 -29.55 -12.77 12.47
N ASP A 112 -29.39 -11.54 12.98
CA ASP A 112 -29.65 -10.33 12.22
C ASP A 112 -28.47 -10.06 11.26
N PRO A 113 -28.68 -10.11 9.93
CA PRO A 113 -27.61 -9.90 8.95
C PRO A 113 -26.98 -8.50 9.03
N ALA A 114 -27.76 -7.48 9.40
CA ALA A 114 -27.28 -6.10 9.50
C ALA A 114 -26.39 -5.93 10.74
N ILE A 115 -26.80 -6.50 11.88
CA ILE A 115 -25.99 -6.50 13.10
C ILE A 115 -24.71 -7.30 12.90
N ARG A 116 -24.80 -8.49 12.29
CA ARG A 116 -23.63 -9.32 11.99
C ARG A 116 -22.63 -8.61 11.09
N ALA A 117 -23.10 -7.92 10.03
CA ALA A 117 -22.23 -7.15 9.15
C ALA A 117 -21.54 -5.99 9.89
N ALA A 118 -22.29 -5.25 10.73
CA ALA A 118 -21.74 -4.15 11.53
C ALA A 118 -20.71 -4.63 12.55
N LEU A 119 -20.93 -5.80 13.19
CA LEU A 119 -19.97 -6.40 14.12
C LEU A 119 -18.66 -6.81 13.43
N ILE A 120 -18.74 -7.39 12.22
CA ILE A 120 -17.56 -7.74 11.43
C ILE A 120 -16.80 -6.47 11.00
N GLU A 121 -17.51 -5.43 10.55
CA GLU A 121 -16.88 -4.16 10.18
C GLU A 121 -16.25 -3.44 11.37
N ALA A 122 -16.88 -3.46 12.54
CA ALA A 122 -16.34 -2.88 13.77
C ALA A 122 -15.10 -3.65 14.30
N ARG A 123 -14.94 -4.91 13.90
CA ARG A 123 -13.81 -5.75 14.27
C ARG A 123 -12.57 -5.51 13.40
N THR A 124 -12.78 -5.02 12.18
CA THR A 124 -11.77 -4.79 11.14
C THR A 124 -11.03 -3.48 11.36
#